data_AF-A0A3M1SJR4-F1
#
_entry.id   AF-A0A3M1SJR4-F1
#
_cell.length_a   1.000
_cell.length_b   1.000
_cell.length_c   1.000
_cell.angle_alpha   90.00
_cell.angle_beta   90.00
_cell.angle_gamma   90.00
#
_symmetry.space_group_name_H-M   'P 1'
#
loop_
_entity.id
_entity.type
_entity.pdbx_description
1 polymer ?
#
loop_
_entity_poly.entity_id
_entity_poly.type
_entity_poly.pdbx_seq_one_letter_code
_entity_poly.pdbx_strand_id
1 'polypeptide(L)'
;MWFSTETAPYDGSVTMFQKSALWLTPLIAAVLIGIAGGALYVTRPPREVPADDPWARMPPPKPHTDHSKLISGELKTGPDVTRKCLECHPDAAKEVMKTEHWTWLGDEAVLPDGRVVQIGKRNVINNFCIHALPNIGECSSCHAGYGWEDEHYTFDEETNVDCLVCHDHSNTYAKGEAGHPLPDVDLVAAAKSVGSPTRVNCGGCHFSGAGGDGVKHGDLDSSLYHPTERIDVHMGRLDFACVTCHRTEHHQIAGCSMSVSTGKRPRVECTDCHAERPHNDDRLDGHTRSVACQTCHIPRMAIDVPTQMYWD
;
A
#
# COMPACT_ATOMS: atom_id res chain seq x y z
N MET A 1 -55.57 88.46 -14.69
CA MET A 1 -55.03 87.95 -13.41
C MET A 1 -53.52 87.92 -13.58
N TRP A 2 -52.79 89.01 -13.32
CA TRP A 2 -52.35 89.56 -12.02
C TRP A 2 -51.43 88.61 -11.21
N PHE A 3 -50.19 89.10 -11.01
CA PHE A 3 -49.16 88.78 -10.01
C PHE A 3 -48.37 87.45 -10.16
N SER A 4 -47.06 87.37 -9.91
CA SER A 4 -46.06 88.35 -9.44
C SER A 4 -44.66 87.90 -9.86
N THR A 5 -43.81 88.87 -10.17
CA THR A 5 -42.36 88.75 -10.34
C THR A 5 -41.64 88.92 -9.01
N GLU A 6 -40.78 87.98 -8.62
CA GLU A 6 -39.76 88.21 -7.59
C GLU A 6 -38.38 87.78 -8.13
N THR A 7 -37.50 88.77 -8.24
CA THR A 7 -36.07 88.67 -8.52
C THR A 7 -35.32 88.52 -7.21
N ALA A 8 -34.57 87.43 -7.04
CA ALA A 8 -33.57 87.30 -5.98
C ALA A 8 -32.15 87.54 -6.55
N PRO A 9 -31.26 88.22 -5.81
CA PRO A 9 -29.96 88.64 -6.32
C PRO A 9 -28.94 87.49 -6.35
N TYR A 10 -28.08 87.56 -7.36
CA TYR A 10 -26.94 86.69 -7.58
C TYR A 10 -25.82 87.06 -6.59
N ASP A 11 -25.57 86.22 -5.58
CA ASP A 11 -24.40 86.32 -4.71
C ASP A 11 -23.25 85.52 -5.32
N GLY A 12 -22.30 86.27 -5.91
CA GLY A 12 -21.04 85.75 -6.40
C GLY A 12 -20.05 85.58 -5.26
N SER A 13 -19.98 84.37 -4.70
CA SER A 13 -18.83 83.92 -3.91
C SER A 13 -18.39 82.52 -4.34
N VAL A 14 -17.53 82.48 -5.36
CA VAL A 14 -16.76 81.28 -5.73
C VAL A 14 -15.73 81.03 -4.63
N THR A 15 -16.12 80.27 -3.61
CA THR A 15 -15.17 79.70 -2.67
C THR A 15 -14.51 78.49 -3.33
N MET A 16 -13.44 78.76 -4.07
CA MET A 16 -12.50 77.75 -4.56
C MET A 16 -11.70 77.22 -3.35
N PHE A 17 -12.35 76.41 -2.51
CA PHE A 17 -11.65 75.70 -1.44
C PHE A 17 -10.75 74.64 -2.08
N GLN A 18 -9.44 74.86 -1.96
CA GLN A 18 -8.38 73.90 -2.22
C GLN A 18 -8.73 72.53 -1.60
N LYS A 19 -9.30 71.61 -2.38
CA LYS A 19 -9.27 70.17 -2.05
C LYS A 19 -7.88 69.65 -2.42
N SER A 20 -6.87 70.17 -1.70
CA SER A 20 -5.48 69.76 -1.81
C SER A 20 -5.35 68.31 -1.35
N ALA A 21 -4.99 67.43 -2.28
CA ALA A 21 -4.16 66.23 -2.10
C ALA A 21 -4.48 65.20 -0.98
N LEU A 22 -5.54 65.34 -0.20
CA LEU A 22 -5.87 64.48 0.96
C LEU A 22 -6.27 63.05 0.59
N TRP A 23 -6.49 62.78 -0.69
CA TRP A 23 -6.96 61.49 -1.21
C TRP A 23 -5.80 60.73 -1.86
N LEU A 24 -4.70 61.43 -2.16
CA LEU A 24 -3.47 60.84 -2.66
C LEU A 24 -2.69 60.14 -1.54
N THR A 25 -2.81 60.59 -0.29
CA THR A 25 -2.13 60.00 0.86
C THR A 25 -2.52 58.54 1.16
N PRO A 26 -3.80 58.13 1.21
CA PRO A 26 -4.15 56.71 1.39
C PRO A 26 -3.77 55.86 0.17
N LEU A 27 -3.79 56.43 -1.04
CA LEU A 27 -3.46 55.72 -2.27
C LEU A 27 -1.95 55.46 -2.39
N ILE A 28 -1.13 56.46 -2.06
CA ILE A 28 0.32 56.34 -1.96
C ILE A 28 0.69 55.35 -0.84
N ALA A 29 0.01 55.42 0.31
CA ALA A 29 0.24 54.47 1.40
C ALA A 29 -0.08 53.02 0.96
N ALA A 30 -1.20 52.79 0.26
CA ALA A 30 -1.55 51.46 -0.25
C ALA A 30 -0.53 50.94 -1.27
N VAL A 31 -0.06 51.80 -2.18
CA VAL A 31 0.98 51.44 -3.16
C VAL A 31 2.31 51.13 -2.46
N LEU A 32 2.72 51.94 -1.49
CA LEU A 32 3.95 51.71 -0.73
C LEU A 32 3.86 50.43 0.12
N ILE A 33 2.70 50.12 0.70
CA ILE A 33 2.46 48.85 1.40
C ILE A 33 2.51 47.68 0.42
N GLY A 34 1.93 47.83 -0.78
CA GLY A 34 2.00 46.82 -1.85
C GLY A 34 3.43 46.58 -2.33
N ILE A 35 4.22 47.63 -2.54
CA ILE A 35 5.63 47.55 -2.94
C ILE A 35 6.46 46.95 -1.81
N ALA A 36 6.27 47.38 -0.56
CA ALA A 36 6.96 46.83 0.60
C ALA A 36 6.62 45.35 0.81
N GLY A 37 5.35 44.96 0.64
CA GLY A 37 4.89 43.58 0.71
C GLY A 37 5.45 42.72 -0.43
N GLY A 38 5.50 43.27 -1.66
CA GLY A 38 6.11 42.61 -2.81
C GLY A 38 7.63 42.45 -2.65
N ALA A 39 8.33 43.48 -2.15
CA ALA A 39 9.74 43.40 -1.82
C ALA A 39 10.00 42.35 -0.73
N LEU A 40 9.22 42.34 0.36
CA LEU A 40 9.28 41.32 1.42
C LEU A 40 9.01 39.90 0.90
N TYR A 41 8.13 39.75 -0.09
CA TYR A 41 7.85 38.46 -0.71
C TYR A 41 9.02 37.99 -1.59
N VAL A 42 9.62 38.88 -2.38
CA VAL A 42 10.75 38.57 -3.28
C VAL A 42 12.07 38.38 -2.50
N THR A 43 12.27 39.07 -1.38
CA THR A 43 13.45 38.92 -0.53
C THR A 43 13.27 37.86 0.55
N ARG A 44 12.14 37.17 0.60
CA ARG A 44 11.94 36.09 1.58
C ARG A 44 12.89 34.95 1.18
N PRO A 45 13.78 34.50 2.08
CA PRO A 45 14.60 33.34 1.77
C PRO A 45 13.67 32.17 1.45
N PRO A 46 14.00 31.33 0.45
CA PRO A 46 13.24 30.12 0.20
C PRO A 46 13.09 29.37 1.52
N ARG A 47 11.88 28.88 1.80
CA ARG A 47 11.61 28.13 3.02
C ARG A 47 12.62 26.97 3.05
N GLU A 48 13.51 26.96 4.04
CA GLU A 48 14.32 25.77 4.32
C GLU A 48 13.36 24.69 4.82
N VAL A 49 12.91 23.84 3.89
CA VAL A 49 12.24 22.59 4.24
C VAL A 49 13.37 21.61 4.56
N PRO A 50 13.42 21.05 5.78
CA PRO A 50 14.35 19.97 6.07
C PRO A 50 14.19 18.90 4.98
N ALA A 51 15.30 18.48 4.38
CA ALA A 51 15.29 17.42 3.39
C ALA A 51 14.61 16.19 4.01
N ASP A 52 13.72 15.55 3.25
CA ASP A 52 13.08 14.32 3.67
C ASP A 52 14.17 13.26 3.91
N ASP A 53 14.10 12.55 5.05
CA ASP A 53 14.99 11.44 5.38
C ASP A 53 14.16 10.18 5.63
N PRO A 54 13.84 9.42 4.57
CA PRO A 54 13.08 8.19 4.69
C PRO A 54 13.76 7.12 5.55
N TRP A 55 15.10 7.09 5.57
CA TRP A 55 15.86 6.08 6.30
C TRP A 55 15.75 6.24 7.81
N ALA A 56 15.58 7.48 8.30
CA ALA A 56 15.33 7.74 9.71
C ALA A 56 14.03 7.10 10.23
N ARG A 57 13.09 6.74 9.33
CA ARG A 57 11.80 6.12 9.70
C ARG A 57 11.74 4.62 9.41
N MET A 58 12.83 4.04 8.93
CA MET A 58 12.92 2.61 8.64
C MET A 58 13.12 1.80 9.93
N PRO A 59 12.35 0.72 10.16
CA PRO A 59 12.59 -0.16 11.28
C PRO A 59 13.91 -0.92 11.11
N PRO A 60 14.60 -1.27 12.22
CA PRO A 60 15.80 -2.09 12.15
C PRO A 60 15.46 -3.49 11.62
N PRO A 61 16.40 -4.18 10.94
CA PRO A 61 16.22 -5.57 10.54
C PRO A 61 15.92 -6.46 11.75
N LYS A 62 14.97 -7.39 11.58
CA LYS A 62 14.69 -8.39 12.63
C LYS A 62 15.80 -9.46 12.62
N PRO A 63 16.33 -9.85 13.78
CA PRO A 63 17.33 -10.92 13.86
C PRO A 63 16.72 -12.26 13.45
N HIS A 64 17.55 -13.11 12.84
CA HIS A 64 17.18 -14.46 12.41
C HIS A 64 18.11 -15.51 13.05
N THR A 65 17.53 -16.63 13.48
CA THR A 65 18.28 -17.78 14.02
C THR A 65 18.54 -18.79 12.91
N ASP A 66 19.78 -19.24 12.72
CA ASP A 66 20.09 -20.27 11.72
C ASP A 66 19.46 -21.63 12.07
N HIS A 67 18.63 -22.15 11.18
CA HIS A 67 17.91 -23.41 11.33
C HIS A 67 18.67 -24.61 10.75
N SER A 68 19.80 -24.41 10.07
CA SER A 68 20.53 -25.46 9.34
C SER A 68 20.91 -26.68 10.20
N LYS A 69 21.12 -26.45 11.50
CA LYS A 69 21.46 -27.48 12.51
C LYS A 69 20.33 -27.82 13.47
N LEU A 70 19.20 -27.11 13.40
CA LEU A 70 18.06 -27.26 14.32
C LEU A 70 17.00 -28.22 13.76
N ILE A 71 16.97 -28.41 12.44
CA ILE A 71 16.08 -29.35 11.79
C ILE A 71 16.78 -30.71 11.66
N SER A 72 16.22 -31.71 12.32
CA SER A 72 16.70 -33.09 12.33
C SER A 72 15.53 -34.06 12.14
N GLY A 73 15.81 -35.22 11.56
CA GLY A 73 14.79 -36.24 11.28
C GLY A 73 14.24 -36.15 9.86
N GLU A 74 13.33 -37.06 9.54
CA GLU A 74 12.65 -37.12 8.25
C GLU A 74 11.37 -36.26 8.30
N LEU A 75 11.13 -35.46 7.27
CA LEU A 75 9.91 -34.66 7.08
C LEU A 75 9.25 -35.15 5.79
N LYS A 76 8.11 -35.84 5.90
CA LYS A 76 7.44 -36.47 4.74
C LYS A 76 6.32 -35.61 4.17
N THR A 77 5.71 -34.80 5.02
CA THR A 77 4.55 -33.98 4.67
C THR A 77 4.74 -32.54 5.14
N GLY A 78 4.02 -31.60 4.54
CA GLY A 78 3.93 -30.22 5.01
C GLY A 78 3.59 -30.13 6.52
N PRO A 79 2.54 -30.82 7.00
CA PRO A 79 2.22 -30.86 8.42
C PRO A 79 3.31 -31.42 9.35
N ASP A 80 4.18 -32.32 8.86
CA ASP A 80 5.35 -32.76 9.64
C ASP A 80 6.33 -31.62 9.87
N VAL A 81 6.56 -30.78 8.85
CA VAL A 81 7.39 -29.59 8.97
C VAL A 81 6.77 -28.63 9.98
N THR A 82 5.49 -28.32 9.85
CA THR A 82 4.80 -27.39 10.76
C THR A 82 4.85 -27.90 12.19
N ARG A 83 4.57 -29.19 12.43
CA ARG A 83 4.69 -29.79 13.76
C ARG A 83 6.09 -29.63 14.34
N LYS A 84 7.14 -29.77 13.51
CA LYS A 84 8.53 -29.54 13.93
C LYS A 84 8.79 -28.08 14.28
N CYS A 85 8.29 -27.13 13.48
CA CYS A 85 8.41 -25.70 13.75
C CYS A 85 7.73 -25.31 15.07
N LEU A 86 6.56 -25.88 15.36
CA LEU A 86 5.77 -25.58 16.57
C LEU A 86 6.44 -26.03 17.87
N GLU A 87 7.46 -26.90 17.83
CA GLU A 87 8.27 -27.25 19.02
C GLU A 87 9.02 -26.02 19.59
N CYS A 88 9.36 -25.05 18.75
CA CYS A 88 10.06 -23.81 19.13
C CYS A 88 9.24 -22.54 18.92
N HIS A 89 8.22 -22.59 18.05
CA HIS A 89 7.34 -21.46 17.71
C HIS A 89 5.86 -21.74 18.04
N PRO A 90 5.51 -22.00 19.31
CA PRO A 90 4.19 -22.53 19.70
C PRO A 90 3.01 -21.57 19.46
N ASP A 91 3.29 -20.30 19.21
CA ASP A 91 2.26 -19.28 18.95
C ASP A 91 2.15 -18.90 17.47
N ALA A 92 3.13 -19.28 16.63
CA ALA A 92 3.22 -18.79 15.25
C ALA A 92 2.03 -19.25 14.39
N ALA A 93 1.63 -20.52 14.48
CA ALA A 93 0.45 -20.99 13.76
C ALA A 93 -0.81 -20.23 14.21
N LYS A 94 -1.03 -20.07 15.51
CA LYS A 94 -2.18 -19.32 16.06
C LYS A 94 -2.20 -17.86 15.61
N GLU A 95 -1.04 -17.24 15.46
CA GLU A 95 -0.90 -15.89 14.94
C GLU A 95 -1.31 -15.84 13.44
N VAL A 96 -0.77 -16.73 12.61
CA VAL A 96 -1.12 -16.85 11.19
C VAL A 96 -2.60 -17.16 11.01
N MET A 97 -3.17 -18.04 11.82
CA MET A 97 -4.56 -18.48 11.73
C MET A 97 -5.58 -17.36 12.00
N LYS A 98 -5.14 -16.24 12.57
CA LYS A 98 -5.96 -15.03 12.77
C LYS A 98 -5.90 -14.06 11.59
N THR A 99 -5.11 -14.35 10.56
CA THR A 99 -4.86 -13.45 9.43
C THR A 99 -5.82 -13.72 8.26
N GLU A 100 -5.85 -12.77 7.32
CA GLU A 100 -6.47 -12.95 6.00
C GLU A 100 -5.78 -14.02 5.15
N HIS A 101 -4.47 -14.26 5.33
CA HIS A 101 -3.73 -15.26 4.57
C HIS A 101 -4.18 -16.69 4.92
N TRP A 102 -4.61 -16.91 6.16
CA TRP A 102 -5.22 -18.16 6.60
C TRP A 102 -6.71 -18.23 6.30
N THR A 103 -7.48 -17.25 6.74
CA THR A 103 -8.95 -17.35 6.68
C THR A 103 -9.52 -17.06 5.29
N TRP A 104 -8.76 -16.34 4.45
CA TRP A 104 -9.24 -15.68 3.23
C TRP A 104 -10.46 -14.79 3.44
N LEU A 105 -10.63 -14.31 4.67
CA LEU A 105 -11.67 -13.39 5.10
C LEU A 105 -11.06 -12.12 5.65
N GLY A 106 -11.50 -10.99 5.10
CA GLY A 106 -11.11 -9.67 5.52
C GLY A 106 -12.19 -8.98 6.33
N ASP A 107 -12.28 -7.66 6.15
CA ASP A 107 -13.19 -6.80 6.88
C ASP A 107 -14.66 -7.08 6.56
N GLU A 108 -15.56 -6.58 7.40
CA GLU A 108 -16.97 -6.45 7.05
C GLU A 108 -17.20 -5.19 6.20
N ALA A 109 -18.01 -5.34 5.16
CA ALA A 109 -18.50 -4.28 4.29
C ALA A 109 -20.01 -4.12 4.42
N VAL A 110 -20.49 -2.88 4.37
CA VAL A 110 -21.92 -2.55 4.34
C VAL A 110 -22.32 -2.33 2.89
N LEU A 111 -23.28 -3.13 2.42
CA LEU A 111 -23.83 -3.02 1.07
C LEU A 111 -24.81 -1.83 0.97
N PRO A 112 -25.12 -1.33 -0.24
CA PRO A 112 -26.05 -0.23 -0.44
C PRO A 112 -27.46 -0.47 0.13
N ASP A 113 -27.88 -1.74 0.23
CA ASP A 113 -29.16 -2.15 0.80
C ASP A 113 -29.12 -2.33 2.33
N GLY A 114 -27.99 -2.00 2.97
CA GLY A 114 -27.79 -2.06 4.42
C GLY A 114 -27.33 -3.42 4.95
N ARG A 115 -27.22 -4.46 4.10
CA ARG A 115 -26.68 -5.76 4.54
C ARG A 115 -25.19 -5.65 4.86
N VAL A 116 -24.75 -6.36 5.89
CA VAL A 116 -23.34 -6.52 6.23
C VAL A 116 -22.84 -7.85 5.64
N VAL A 117 -21.74 -7.79 4.89
CA VAL A 117 -21.09 -8.98 4.35
C VAL A 117 -19.62 -8.97 4.74
N GLN A 118 -19.07 -10.14 5.03
CA GLN A 118 -17.63 -10.29 5.20
C GLN A 118 -16.99 -10.44 3.81
N ILE A 119 -16.05 -9.57 3.47
CA ILE A 119 -15.30 -9.66 2.20
C ILE A 119 -14.04 -10.50 2.37
N GLY A 120 -13.31 -10.74 1.28
CA GLY A 120 -12.13 -11.62 1.24
C GLY A 120 -12.22 -12.67 0.14
N LYS A 121 -11.10 -13.27 -0.25
CA LYS A 121 -11.00 -14.23 -1.38
C LYS A 121 -12.01 -15.37 -1.30
N ARG A 122 -12.44 -15.76 -0.09
CA ARG A 122 -13.45 -16.81 0.12
C ARG A 122 -14.87 -16.40 -0.27
N ASN A 123 -15.18 -15.10 -0.25
CA ASN A 123 -16.53 -14.57 -0.42
C ASN A 123 -16.69 -13.62 -1.63
N VAL A 124 -15.60 -13.10 -2.19
CA VAL A 124 -15.66 -12.17 -3.33
C VAL A 124 -15.69 -12.91 -4.66
N ILE A 125 -16.46 -12.36 -5.59
CA ILE A 125 -16.50 -12.78 -6.99
C ILE A 125 -15.66 -11.81 -7.82
N ASN A 126 -14.92 -12.33 -8.79
CA ASN A 126 -14.22 -11.53 -9.80
C ASN A 126 -14.62 -11.96 -11.23
N ASN A 127 -14.07 -11.30 -12.24
CA ASN A 127 -14.29 -11.58 -13.65
C ASN A 127 -13.11 -12.35 -14.30
N PHE A 128 -12.32 -13.04 -13.49
CA PHE A 128 -11.29 -14.00 -13.93
C PHE A 128 -11.84 -15.43 -13.69
N CYS A 129 -11.28 -16.19 -12.75
CA CYS A 129 -11.77 -17.52 -12.37
C CYS A 129 -13.06 -17.50 -11.52
N ILE A 130 -13.78 -16.39 -11.50
CA ILE A 130 -15.09 -16.17 -10.85
C ILE A 130 -15.05 -16.29 -9.33
N HIS A 131 -14.93 -17.50 -8.78
CA HIS A 131 -15.02 -17.74 -7.33
C HIS A 131 -14.14 -18.91 -6.89
N ALA A 132 -13.53 -18.79 -5.72
CA ALA A 132 -12.58 -19.78 -5.22
C ALA A 132 -13.26 -21.09 -4.76
N LEU A 133 -14.38 -21.02 -4.01
CA LEU A 133 -14.96 -22.19 -3.33
C LEU A 133 -15.30 -23.38 -4.25
N PRO A 134 -15.94 -23.21 -5.43
CA PRO A 134 -16.20 -24.34 -6.32
C PRO A 134 -14.94 -24.99 -6.91
N ASN A 135 -13.80 -24.31 -6.84
CA ASN A 135 -12.51 -24.70 -7.44
C ASN A 135 -11.40 -24.74 -6.38
N ILE A 136 -11.75 -25.02 -5.11
CA ILE A 136 -10.87 -24.67 -3.99
C ILE A 136 -9.57 -25.48 -3.99
N GLY A 137 -9.60 -26.75 -4.41
CA GLY A 137 -8.40 -27.57 -4.57
C GLY A 137 -7.32 -26.94 -5.45
N GLU A 138 -7.70 -26.26 -6.53
CA GLU A 138 -6.75 -25.52 -7.38
C GLU A 138 -6.40 -24.16 -6.77
N CYS A 139 -7.40 -23.44 -6.27
CA CYS A 139 -7.22 -22.08 -5.77
C CYS A 139 -6.31 -22.01 -4.52
N SER A 140 -6.36 -23.05 -3.69
CA SER A 140 -5.63 -23.16 -2.42
C SER A 140 -4.17 -23.58 -2.58
N SER A 141 -3.70 -23.83 -3.82
CA SER A 141 -2.26 -23.80 -4.14
C SER A 141 -1.59 -22.49 -3.66
N CYS A 142 -2.36 -21.39 -3.62
CA CYS A 142 -1.93 -20.09 -3.09
C CYS A 142 -2.41 -19.79 -1.66
N HIS A 143 -2.96 -20.77 -0.94
CA HIS A 143 -3.37 -20.61 0.46
C HIS A 143 -2.17 -20.85 1.39
N ALA A 144 -2.10 -20.14 2.52
CA ALA A 144 -1.04 -20.29 3.52
C ALA A 144 -1.23 -21.54 4.40
N GLY A 145 -1.72 -22.63 3.80
CA GLY A 145 -2.01 -23.88 4.47
C GLY A 145 -1.95 -25.09 3.55
N TYR A 146 -2.17 -26.26 4.14
CA TYR A 146 -2.11 -27.57 3.50
C TYR A 146 -3.47 -28.27 3.53
N GLY A 147 -3.91 -28.80 2.40
CA GLY A 147 -5.05 -29.72 2.31
C GLY A 147 -6.42 -29.05 2.18
N TRP A 148 -6.51 -27.78 1.76
CA TRP A 148 -7.80 -27.15 1.53
C TRP A 148 -8.36 -27.54 0.15
N GLU A 149 -8.94 -28.75 0.09
CA GLU A 149 -9.46 -29.35 -1.14
C GLU A 149 -10.97 -29.20 -1.31
N ASP A 150 -11.73 -29.08 -0.21
CA ASP A 150 -13.18 -28.96 -0.23
C ASP A 150 -13.76 -28.26 1.02
N GLU A 151 -15.06 -28.44 1.26
CA GLU A 151 -15.79 -27.86 2.40
C GLU A 151 -15.52 -28.54 3.76
N HIS A 152 -14.87 -29.71 3.77
CA HIS A 152 -14.51 -30.42 4.99
C HIS A 152 -13.21 -29.89 5.61
N TYR A 153 -12.52 -28.97 4.95
CA TYR A 153 -11.32 -28.33 5.47
C TYR A 153 -11.60 -27.57 6.77
N THR A 154 -10.76 -27.80 7.77
CA THR A 154 -10.87 -27.13 9.06
C THR A 154 -9.79 -26.07 9.26
N PHE A 155 -10.22 -24.91 9.75
CA PHE A 155 -9.35 -23.75 10.01
C PHE A 155 -8.80 -23.73 11.44
N ASP A 156 -9.00 -24.78 12.23
CA ASP A 156 -8.54 -24.92 13.62
C ASP A 156 -7.31 -25.84 13.79
N GLU A 157 -6.91 -26.57 12.75
CA GLU A 157 -5.74 -27.46 12.79
C GLU A 157 -4.44 -26.67 12.55
N GLU A 158 -3.70 -26.41 13.63
CA GLU A 158 -2.44 -25.66 13.60
C GLU A 158 -1.38 -26.30 12.71
N THR A 159 -1.36 -27.64 12.62
CA THR A 159 -0.37 -28.34 11.78
C THR A 159 -0.64 -28.16 10.28
N ASN A 160 -1.81 -27.65 9.89
CA ASN A 160 -2.10 -27.33 8.50
C ASN A 160 -1.57 -25.96 8.06
N VAL A 161 -1.00 -25.13 8.96
CA VAL A 161 -0.35 -23.88 8.57
C VAL A 161 0.91 -24.16 7.74
N ASP A 162 1.04 -23.54 6.58
CA ASP A 162 2.25 -23.66 5.75
C ASP A 162 3.28 -22.61 6.16
N CYS A 163 4.30 -23.03 6.92
CA CYS A 163 5.39 -22.14 7.31
C CYS A 163 6.38 -21.88 6.15
N LEU A 164 6.55 -22.83 5.23
CA LEU A 164 7.61 -22.79 4.22
C LEU A 164 7.27 -21.84 3.07
N VAL A 165 6.00 -21.69 2.71
CA VAL A 165 5.57 -20.80 1.62
C VAL A 165 6.08 -19.37 1.79
N CYS A 166 6.15 -18.89 3.03
CA CYS A 166 6.63 -17.55 3.36
C CYS A 166 8.12 -17.51 3.72
N HIS A 167 8.69 -18.61 4.20
CA HIS A 167 10.00 -18.58 4.87
C HIS A 167 11.12 -19.35 4.16
N ASP A 168 10.83 -20.21 3.18
CA ASP A 168 11.86 -20.97 2.45
C ASP A 168 12.89 -20.05 1.76
N HIS A 169 14.18 -20.28 1.98
CA HIS A 169 15.26 -19.61 1.22
C HIS A 169 16.00 -20.56 0.29
N SER A 170 15.61 -21.84 0.22
CA SER A 170 16.20 -22.79 -0.72
C SER A 170 15.82 -22.45 -2.17
N ASN A 171 14.71 -21.73 -2.37
CA ASN A 171 14.06 -21.50 -3.67
C ASN A 171 13.65 -22.80 -4.37
N THR A 172 13.42 -23.87 -3.60
CA THR A 172 12.97 -25.17 -4.10
C THR A 172 11.59 -25.54 -3.60
N TYR A 173 11.07 -24.82 -2.61
CA TYR A 173 9.73 -25.07 -2.10
C TYR A 173 8.66 -24.60 -3.08
N ALA A 174 7.81 -25.52 -3.51
CA ALA A 174 6.68 -25.24 -4.39
C ALA A 174 5.45 -26.05 -3.96
N LYS A 175 4.28 -25.44 -4.07
CA LYS A 175 2.98 -26.03 -3.76
C LYS A 175 2.31 -26.54 -5.04
N GLY A 176 1.52 -27.59 -4.88
CA GLY A 176 0.60 -28.12 -5.89
C GLY A 176 -0.85 -28.03 -5.42
N GLU A 177 -1.64 -29.02 -5.84
CA GLU A 177 -3.06 -29.14 -5.51
C GLU A 177 -3.30 -29.15 -3.99
N ALA A 178 -4.40 -28.50 -3.59
CA ALA A 178 -4.82 -28.29 -2.21
C ALA A 178 -3.78 -27.58 -1.33
N GLY A 179 -2.74 -26.99 -1.93
CA GLY A 179 -1.62 -26.39 -1.21
C GLY A 179 -0.57 -27.38 -0.70
N HIS A 180 -0.64 -28.67 -1.03
CA HIS A 180 0.40 -29.62 -0.64
C HIS A 180 1.74 -29.33 -1.33
N PRO A 181 2.90 -29.61 -0.70
CA PRO A 181 4.19 -29.52 -1.39
C PRO A 181 4.23 -30.47 -2.60
N LEU A 182 4.91 -30.08 -3.67
CA LEU A 182 5.14 -30.98 -4.81
C LEU A 182 5.99 -32.20 -4.38
N PRO A 183 5.83 -33.38 -5.02
CA PRO A 183 6.51 -34.61 -4.61
C PRO A 183 8.04 -34.53 -4.60
N ASP A 184 8.64 -33.71 -5.47
CA ASP A 184 10.10 -33.60 -5.62
C ASP A 184 10.73 -32.56 -4.67
N VAL A 185 9.93 -31.92 -3.80
CA VAL A 185 10.43 -30.93 -2.84
C VAL A 185 11.15 -31.64 -1.69
N ASP A 186 12.42 -31.30 -1.48
CA ASP A 186 13.15 -31.69 -0.27
C ASP A 186 12.73 -30.81 0.91
N LEU A 187 11.74 -31.29 1.67
CA LEU A 187 11.20 -30.59 2.83
C LEU A 187 12.23 -30.36 3.95
N VAL A 188 13.23 -31.23 4.09
CA VAL A 188 14.29 -31.06 5.09
C VAL A 188 15.22 -29.93 4.67
N ALA A 189 15.60 -29.87 3.38
CA ALA A 189 16.39 -28.77 2.84
C ALA A 189 15.66 -27.43 2.95
N ALA A 190 14.37 -27.39 2.58
CA ALA A 190 13.54 -26.19 2.69
C ALA A 190 13.44 -25.72 4.15
N ALA A 191 13.10 -26.61 5.09
CA ALA A 191 13.00 -26.30 6.51
C ALA A 191 14.32 -25.81 7.14
N LYS A 192 15.47 -26.32 6.67
CA LYS A 192 16.79 -25.86 7.12
C LYS A 192 17.16 -24.47 6.61
N SER A 193 16.58 -24.07 5.48
CA SER A 193 16.88 -22.81 4.81
C SER A 193 16.05 -21.64 5.32
N VAL A 194 15.04 -21.88 6.17
CA VAL A 194 14.05 -20.85 6.50
C VAL A 194 14.69 -19.55 6.99
N GLY A 195 14.09 -18.43 6.62
CA GLY A 195 14.56 -17.09 6.98
C GLY A 195 13.49 -16.02 6.87
N SER A 196 13.88 -14.74 6.95
CA SER A 196 12.92 -13.63 6.74
C SER A 196 12.39 -13.64 5.30
N PRO A 197 11.07 -13.46 5.08
CA PRO A 197 10.49 -13.56 3.74
C PRO A 197 11.16 -12.62 2.74
N THR A 198 11.42 -13.15 1.54
CA THR A 198 11.94 -12.41 0.39
C THR A 198 10.83 -12.16 -0.63
N ARG A 199 11.14 -11.43 -1.71
CA ARG A 199 10.21 -11.25 -2.83
C ARG A 199 9.83 -12.57 -3.50
N VAL A 200 10.71 -13.58 -3.46
CA VAL A 200 10.42 -14.91 -4.04
C VAL A 200 9.25 -15.58 -3.32
N ASN A 201 9.27 -15.53 -1.98
CA ASN A 201 8.23 -16.13 -1.15
C ASN A 201 6.85 -15.50 -1.40
N CYS A 202 6.77 -14.16 -1.35
CA CYS A 202 5.52 -13.45 -1.61
C CYS A 202 5.05 -13.64 -3.06
N GLY A 203 5.98 -13.54 -4.00
CA GLY A 203 5.70 -13.60 -5.43
C GLY A 203 5.12 -14.94 -5.89
N GLY A 204 5.44 -16.04 -5.20
CA GLY A 204 4.89 -17.37 -5.50
C GLY A 204 3.35 -17.41 -5.54
N CYS A 205 2.68 -16.52 -4.79
CA CYS A 205 1.21 -16.37 -4.83
C CYS A 205 0.75 -15.02 -5.39
N HIS A 206 1.57 -13.97 -5.31
CA HIS A 206 1.17 -12.60 -5.65
C HIS A 206 1.49 -12.18 -7.08
N PHE A 207 2.47 -12.79 -7.74
CA PHE A 207 2.88 -12.40 -9.10
C PHE A 207 2.12 -13.16 -10.19
N SER A 208 1.61 -14.34 -9.84
CA SER A 208 0.82 -15.17 -10.74
C SER A 208 -0.59 -15.38 -10.21
N GLY A 209 -1.55 -15.45 -11.12
CA GLY A 209 -2.94 -15.72 -10.77
C GLY A 209 -3.80 -15.75 -12.02
N ALA A 210 -4.95 -16.43 -11.92
CA ALA A 210 -5.88 -16.53 -13.05
C ALA A 210 -5.24 -17.03 -14.36
N GLY A 211 -4.32 -18.00 -14.25
CA GLY A 211 -3.74 -18.68 -15.41
C GLY A 211 -2.38 -18.14 -15.89
N GLY A 212 -1.79 -17.13 -15.25
CA GLY A 212 -0.45 -16.70 -15.62
C GLY A 212 0.18 -15.60 -14.77
N ASP A 213 1.43 -15.28 -15.10
CA ASP A 213 2.23 -14.19 -14.55
C ASP A 213 1.69 -12.81 -14.98
N GLY A 214 1.58 -11.87 -14.04
CA GLY A 214 1.10 -10.50 -14.28
C GLY A 214 -0.36 -10.37 -14.75
N VAL A 215 -1.08 -11.48 -14.91
CA VAL A 215 -2.43 -11.52 -15.51
C VAL A 215 -3.44 -10.69 -14.72
N LYS A 216 -3.44 -10.84 -13.39
CA LYS A 216 -4.47 -10.25 -12.52
C LYS A 216 -4.08 -8.88 -11.95
N HIS A 217 -2.84 -8.73 -11.50
CA HIS A 217 -2.31 -7.52 -10.89
C HIS A 217 -1.18 -6.99 -11.78
N GLY A 218 -1.47 -6.00 -12.61
CA GLY A 218 -0.48 -5.47 -13.56
C GLY A 218 0.72 -4.80 -12.90
N ASP A 219 0.66 -4.51 -11.60
CA ASP A 219 1.75 -3.96 -10.80
C ASP A 219 2.57 -5.01 -10.04
N LEU A 220 2.19 -6.30 -10.13
CA LEU A 220 2.86 -7.41 -9.46
C LEU A 220 3.07 -8.59 -10.42
N ASP A 221 4.31 -8.78 -10.88
CA ASP A 221 4.71 -9.82 -11.83
C ASP A 221 6.14 -10.34 -11.55
N SER A 222 6.56 -11.39 -12.27
CA SER A 222 7.85 -12.06 -12.06
C SER A 222 9.08 -11.16 -12.21
N SER A 223 8.99 -10.02 -12.91
CA SER A 223 10.08 -9.04 -12.98
C SER A 223 10.45 -8.47 -11.60
N LEU A 224 9.57 -8.58 -10.61
CA LEU A 224 9.79 -8.16 -9.23
C LEU A 224 10.62 -9.13 -8.39
N TYR A 225 10.99 -10.31 -8.88
CA TYR A 225 11.97 -11.14 -8.17
C TYR A 225 13.33 -10.43 -8.09
N HIS A 226 13.78 -9.86 -9.21
CA HIS A 226 15.04 -9.12 -9.34
C HIS A 226 14.85 -7.87 -10.21
N PRO A 227 14.07 -6.87 -9.75
CA PRO A 227 13.72 -5.74 -10.57
C PRO A 227 14.91 -4.79 -10.74
N THR A 228 14.92 -4.04 -11.84
CA THR A 228 15.77 -2.84 -11.96
C THR A 228 15.04 -1.64 -11.40
N GLU A 229 15.75 -0.53 -11.15
CA GLU A 229 15.14 0.74 -10.73
C GLU A 229 14.02 1.22 -11.66
N ARG A 230 14.09 0.89 -12.96
CA ARG A 230 13.05 1.22 -13.95
C ARG A 230 11.70 0.57 -13.63
N ILE A 231 11.72 -0.63 -13.04
CA ILE A 231 10.50 -1.37 -12.66
C ILE A 231 9.98 -0.85 -11.33
N ASP A 232 10.84 -0.81 -10.32
CA ASP A 232 10.50 -0.30 -9.00
C ASP A 232 11.73 0.30 -8.31
N VAL A 233 11.63 1.52 -7.81
CA VAL A 233 12.76 2.22 -7.17
C VAL A 233 13.07 1.69 -5.78
N HIS A 234 12.10 1.13 -5.06
CA HIS A 234 12.27 0.58 -3.71
C HIS A 234 12.83 -0.84 -3.79
N MET A 235 12.24 -1.70 -4.61
CA MET A 235 12.67 -3.08 -4.77
C MET A 235 13.90 -3.21 -5.69
N GLY A 236 14.02 -2.35 -6.71
CA GLY A 236 15.08 -2.49 -7.72
C GLY A 236 16.36 -1.70 -7.42
N ARG A 237 16.25 -0.50 -6.84
CA ARG A 237 17.43 0.28 -6.43
C ARG A 237 17.83 0.04 -4.98
N LEU A 238 16.86 -0.08 -4.08
CA LEU A 238 17.12 -0.22 -2.63
C LEU A 238 17.04 -1.67 -2.15
N ASP A 239 16.72 -2.62 -3.04
CA ASP A 239 16.58 -4.06 -2.75
C ASP A 239 15.58 -4.37 -1.62
N PHE A 240 14.50 -3.60 -1.52
CA PHE A 240 13.47 -3.85 -0.50
C PHE A 240 12.75 -5.18 -0.76
N ALA A 241 12.52 -5.93 0.33
CA ALA A 241 11.57 -7.03 0.32
C ALA A 241 10.15 -6.50 0.59
N CYS A 242 9.13 -7.29 0.32
CA CYS A 242 7.74 -6.88 0.56
C CYS A 242 7.51 -6.48 2.02
N VAL A 243 8.06 -7.26 2.95
CA VAL A 243 7.98 -7.06 4.41
C VAL A 243 8.70 -5.80 4.91
N THR A 244 9.49 -5.15 4.07
CA THR A 244 10.13 -3.86 4.39
C THR A 244 9.08 -2.75 4.54
N CYS A 245 8.10 -2.72 3.64
CA CYS A 245 6.97 -1.78 3.70
C CYS A 245 5.76 -2.41 4.39
N HIS A 246 5.46 -3.68 4.11
CA HIS A 246 4.40 -4.46 4.74
C HIS A 246 4.85 -4.93 6.13
N ARG A 247 5.07 -3.97 7.03
CA ARG A 247 5.53 -4.20 8.39
C ARG A 247 4.61 -5.19 9.08
N THR A 248 5.22 -6.24 9.64
CA THR A 248 4.49 -7.38 10.18
C THR A 248 4.78 -7.53 11.66
N GLU A 249 3.71 -7.63 12.46
CA GLU A 249 3.76 -7.90 13.90
C GLU A 249 2.84 -9.07 14.20
N HIS A 250 3.30 -10.08 14.95
CA HIS A 250 2.50 -11.26 15.27
C HIS A 250 1.83 -11.91 14.04
N HIS A 251 2.61 -12.08 12.96
CA HIS A 251 2.18 -12.52 11.62
C HIS A 251 1.05 -11.70 10.96
N GLN A 252 0.60 -10.58 11.57
CA GLN A 252 -0.32 -9.64 10.95
C GLN A 252 0.45 -8.74 9.98
N ILE A 253 0.39 -9.08 8.70
CA ILE A 253 1.03 -8.33 7.62
C ILE A 253 0.22 -7.07 7.35
N ALA A 254 0.81 -5.88 7.54
CA ALA A 254 0.15 -4.62 7.23
C ALA A 254 -0.15 -4.49 5.75
N GLY A 255 -1.18 -3.72 5.41
CA GLY A 255 -1.64 -3.53 4.04
C GLY A 255 -3.15 -3.65 3.90
N CYS A 256 -3.69 -2.95 2.91
CA CYS A 256 -5.13 -2.90 2.67
C CYS A 256 -5.34 -2.95 1.15
N SER A 257 -5.61 -4.13 0.62
CA SER A 257 -5.98 -4.26 -0.80
C SER A 257 -7.39 -3.72 -1.03
N MET A 258 -7.55 -2.86 -2.03
CA MET A 258 -8.85 -2.29 -2.39
C MET A 258 -9.89 -3.35 -2.81
N SER A 259 -9.44 -4.51 -3.30
CA SER A 259 -10.35 -5.56 -3.77
C SER A 259 -10.96 -6.40 -2.63
N VAL A 260 -10.39 -6.36 -1.43
CA VAL A 260 -10.75 -7.27 -0.33
C VAL A 260 -10.69 -6.64 1.07
N SER A 261 -10.48 -5.33 1.21
CA SER A 261 -10.54 -4.62 2.49
C SER A 261 -11.35 -3.31 2.38
N THR A 262 -11.99 -2.94 3.49
CA THR A 262 -12.75 -1.67 3.61
C THR A 262 -11.93 -0.55 4.26
N GLY A 263 -10.66 -0.80 4.58
CA GLY A 263 -9.75 0.22 5.11
C GLY A 263 -9.70 0.36 6.62
N LYS A 264 -10.25 -0.60 7.38
CA LYS A 264 -10.26 -0.58 8.86
C LYS A 264 -8.92 -1.03 9.48
N ARG A 265 -7.97 -1.49 8.66
CA ARG A 265 -6.70 -2.09 9.08
C ARG A 265 -5.51 -1.16 8.86
N PRO A 266 -4.35 -1.44 9.49
CA PRO A 266 -3.11 -0.71 9.23
C PRO A 266 -2.79 -0.70 7.74
N ARG A 267 -2.72 0.50 7.17
CA ARG A 267 -2.33 0.72 5.77
C ARG A 267 -0.82 0.89 5.69
N VAL A 268 -0.27 0.51 4.55
CA VAL A 268 1.09 0.93 4.17
C VAL A 268 0.92 2.26 3.44
N GLU A 269 1.49 3.32 4.00
CA GLU A 269 1.39 4.67 3.44
C GLU A 269 2.78 5.14 3.01
N CYS A 270 2.87 5.94 1.94
CA CYS A 270 4.14 6.53 1.54
C CYS A 270 4.75 7.37 2.68
N THR A 271 3.89 7.96 3.51
CA THR A 271 4.24 8.82 4.64
C THR A 271 4.79 8.06 5.86
N ASP A 272 4.74 6.73 5.86
CA ASP A 272 5.43 5.91 6.85
C ASP A 272 6.95 6.10 6.79
N CYS A 273 7.46 6.46 5.61
CA CYS A 273 8.86 6.78 5.38
C CYS A 273 9.05 8.24 4.92
N HIS A 274 8.22 8.72 3.99
CA HIS A 274 8.36 10.05 3.41
C HIS A 274 7.64 11.15 4.21
N ALA A 275 8.10 12.39 4.09
CA ALA A 275 7.33 13.53 4.58
C ALA A 275 6.02 13.70 3.79
N GLU A 276 4.98 14.24 4.44
CA GLU A 276 3.71 14.60 3.76
C GLU A 276 3.88 15.69 2.68
N ARG A 277 5.01 16.39 2.73
CA ARG A 277 5.39 17.53 1.89
C ARG A 277 6.83 17.38 1.38
N PRO A 278 7.11 16.39 0.51
CA PRO A 278 8.48 15.98 0.19
C PRO A 278 9.12 16.78 -0.95
N HIS A 279 8.38 17.63 -1.67
CA HIS A 279 8.81 18.09 -3.00
C HIS A 279 9.66 19.37 -2.99
N ASN A 280 9.89 19.98 -1.83
CA ASN A 280 10.51 21.31 -1.71
C ASN A 280 9.89 22.35 -2.67
N ASP A 281 8.60 22.18 -2.99
CA ASP A 281 7.81 23.00 -3.90
C ASP A 281 6.38 23.07 -3.36
N ASP A 282 5.95 24.28 -2.97
CA ASP A 282 4.64 24.51 -2.35
C ASP A 282 3.46 24.13 -3.25
N ARG A 283 3.63 24.15 -4.58
CA ARG A 283 2.58 23.75 -5.51
C ARG A 283 2.43 22.24 -5.50
N LEU A 284 3.53 21.50 -5.62
CA LEU A 284 3.50 20.03 -5.60
C LEU A 284 3.06 19.50 -4.24
N ASP A 285 3.59 20.05 -3.15
CA ASP A 285 3.11 19.75 -1.80
C ASP A 285 1.63 20.13 -1.60
N GLY A 286 1.16 21.16 -2.31
CA GLY A 286 -0.25 21.52 -2.32
C GLY A 286 -1.15 20.40 -2.83
N HIS A 287 -0.67 19.57 -3.76
CA HIS A 287 -1.43 18.48 -4.36
C HIS A 287 -1.58 17.27 -3.43
N THR A 288 -0.67 17.04 -2.47
CA THR A 288 -0.71 15.86 -1.59
C THR A 288 -1.98 15.81 -0.72
N ARG A 289 -2.69 16.93 -0.58
CA ARG A 289 -4.01 17.01 0.08
C ARG A 289 -5.17 16.44 -0.73
N SER A 290 -4.99 16.18 -2.02
CA SER A 290 -6.09 15.81 -2.93
C SER A 290 -5.72 14.74 -3.94
N VAL A 291 -4.43 14.55 -4.21
CA VAL A 291 -3.90 13.57 -5.15
C VAL A 291 -3.00 12.62 -4.38
N ALA A 292 -3.33 11.33 -4.40
CA ALA A 292 -2.51 10.29 -3.81
C ALA A 292 -1.13 10.23 -4.48
N CYS A 293 -0.08 9.95 -3.71
CA CYS A 293 1.30 9.90 -4.18
C CYS A 293 1.45 8.96 -5.40
N GLN A 294 0.77 7.81 -5.35
CA GLN A 294 0.76 6.77 -6.37
C GLN A 294 0.33 7.31 -7.74
N THR A 295 -0.60 8.28 -7.80
CA THR A 295 -1.08 8.86 -9.07
C THR A 295 0.04 9.52 -9.87
N CYS A 296 0.97 10.19 -9.18
CA CYS A 296 2.10 10.86 -9.82
C CYS A 296 3.34 9.93 -9.93
N HIS A 297 3.55 9.07 -8.93
CA HIS A 297 4.76 8.26 -8.81
C HIS A 297 4.66 6.84 -9.38
N ILE A 298 3.47 6.38 -9.77
CA ILE A 298 3.23 5.11 -10.46
C ILE A 298 2.43 5.39 -11.74
N PRO A 299 3.05 6.03 -12.75
CA PRO A 299 2.33 6.49 -13.94
C PRO A 299 1.93 5.34 -14.88
N ARG A 300 2.54 4.16 -14.73
CA ARG A 300 2.32 2.97 -15.55
C ARG A 300 2.52 1.71 -14.70
N MET A 301 1.81 0.66 -15.08
CA MET A 301 1.99 -0.72 -14.61
C MET A 301 2.15 -1.63 -15.84
N ALA A 302 2.37 -2.94 -15.63
CA ALA A 302 2.61 -3.92 -16.68
C ALA A 302 3.77 -3.50 -17.59
N ILE A 303 4.89 -3.11 -16.95
CA ILE A 303 6.01 -2.47 -17.63
C ILE A 303 6.75 -3.46 -18.53
N ASP A 304 7.01 -4.67 -18.03
CA ASP A 304 7.72 -5.73 -18.75
C ASP A 304 6.85 -6.97 -19.02
N VAL A 305 5.93 -7.30 -18.10
CA VAL A 305 4.98 -8.41 -18.26
C VAL A 305 3.60 -7.84 -18.58
N PRO A 306 2.92 -8.30 -19.65
CA PRO A 306 1.59 -7.83 -20.00
C PRO A 306 0.54 -8.29 -18.98
N THR A 307 -0.47 -7.46 -18.76
CA THR A 307 -1.60 -7.80 -17.89
C THR A 307 -2.88 -7.98 -18.71
N GLN A 308 -3.80 -8.81 -18.24
CA GLN A 308 -5.01 -9.11 -18.97
C GLN A 308 -6.04 -7.99 -18.79
N MET A 309 -6.34 -7.30 -19.90
CA MET A 309 -7.30 -6.19 -19.91
C MET A 309 -8.72 -6.63 -20.26
N TYR A 310 -8.89 -7.83 -20.80
CA TYR A 310 -10.16 -8.38 -21.25
C TYR A 310 -10.16 -9.91 -21.14
N TRP A 311 -11.26 -10.47 -20.64
CA TRP A 311 -11.51 -11.90 -20.51
C TRP A 311 -12.95 -12.15 -20.96
N ASP A 312 -13.14 -12.95 -22.01
CA ASP A 312 -14.42 -13.45 -22.53
C ASP A 312 -14.58 -14.92 -22.16
#